data_AF-A0A368TQY4-F1
#
_entry.id   AF-A0A368TQY4-F1
#
_cell.length_a   1.000
_cell.length_b   1.000
_cell.length_c   1.000
_cell.angle_alpha   90.00
_cell.angle_beta   90.00
_cell.angle_gamma   90.00
#
_symmetry.space_group_name_H-M   'P 1'
#
loop_
_entity.id
_entity.type
_entity.pdbx_description
1 polymer ?
#
loop_
_entity_poly.entity_id
_entity_poly.type
_entity_poly.pdbx_seq_one_letter_code
_entity_poly.pdbx_strand_id
1 'polypeptide(L)'
;MKLLQRSLVARIIASLLAISSMVVISIVVTIVVAGSSRGDAAAINMAGSLRMNTYQIVASLQRYQQQPGAENRRQVQALTDHFDSRLTSLELTNAIPDDASHALQEQHQLIIQRWEQELSPRLKAAIVGESVSNVALNQRLDGLVADIETLVTLLEQNTEAKIRLLSVLQLLFLGLTIAVVVIALFDIRHNLTRPLHQLVVLAREAAQRNFQYRTHLKGSDELALLGRTFDGMSEELAASYAALEEKVSRKEQELERSNQAMQLMHDASRTLYGGGNDLCSSAAPMLRQLETLLELGPIRLSLNDPFDHREMPVLETHSRTRPVYCRDQECHACLIDPQPLEIMASDQVQCLLLPISVGDAMLGTLEIWYPQKQLADSTRRLLTVLADQLATAVYLQRRIEEQQQV
;
A
#
# COMPACT_ATOMS: atom_id res chain seq x y z
N MET A 1 -11.19 10.14 -17.55
CA MET A 1 -9.78 10.18 -17.07
C MET A 1 -9.63 10.32 -15.56
N LYS A 2 -10.33 11.25 -14.86
CA LYS A 2 -10.21 11.40 -13.39
C LYS A 2 -10.55 10.14 -12.56
N LEU A 3 -11.51 9.33 -13.00
CA LEU A 3 -11.87 8.06 -12.34
C LEU A 3 -10.74 7.02 -12.42
N LEU A 4 -10.08 6.91 -13.58
CA LEU A 4 -8.92 6.02 -13.76
C LEU A 4 -7.69 6.47 -12.96
N GLN A 5 -7.57 7.75 -12.63
CA GLN A 5 -6.47 8.25 -11.78
C GLN A 5 -6.71 8.04 -10.28
N ARG A 6 -7.97 7.86 -9.88
CA ARG A 6 -8.37 7.79 -8.46
C ARG A 6 -8.81 6.41 -8.02
N SER A 7 -9.16 5.52 -8.94
CA SER A 7 -9.60 4.18 -8.59
C SER A 7 -8.76 3.11 -9.24
N LEU A 8 -8.09 2.34 -8.40
CA LEU A 8 -7.30 1.19 -8.81
C LEU A 8 -8.19 0.10 -9.41
N VAL A 9 -9.36 -0.13 -8.82
CA VAL A 9 -10.37 -1.06 -9.34
C VAL A 9 -10.82 -0.64 -10.74
N ALA A 10 -11.08 0.65 -10.96
CA ALA A 10 -11.46 1.15 -12.28
C ALA A 10 -10.39 0.91 -13.35
N ARG A 11 -9.10 1.02 -13.02
CA ARG A 11 -7.99 0.73 -13.94
C ARG A 11 -7.92 -0.75 -14.29
N ILE A 12 -8.04 -1.63 -13.29
CA ILE A 12 -8.06 -3.08 -13.51
C ILE A 12 -9.24 -3.46 -14.42
N ILE A 13 -10.45 -2.98 -14.10
CA ILE A 13 -11.63 -3.23 -14.93
C ILE A 13 -11.43 -2.70 -16.35
N ALA A 14 -10.90 -1.49 -16.52
CA ALA A 14 -10.64 -0.93 -17.84
C ALA A 14 -9.64 -1.77 -18.65
N SER A 15 -8.57 -2.27 -18.01
CA SER A 15 -7.59 -3.15 -18.67
C SER A 15 -8.21 -4.49 -19.09
N LEU A 16 -9.03 -5.10 -18.23
CA LEU A 16 -9.76 -6.35 -18.52
C LEU A 16 -10.77 -6.18 -19.65
N LEU A 17 -11.50 -5.06 -19.65
CA LEU A 17 -12.44 -4.71 -20.72
C LEU A 17 -11.71 -4.45 -22.04
N ALA A 18 -10.55 -3.79 -22.01
CA ALA A 18 -9.73 -3.55 -23.19
C ALA A 18 -9.20 -4.86 -23.79
N ILE A 19 -8.73 -5.79 -22.95
CA ILE A 19 -8.29 -7.12 -23.42
C ILE A 19 -9.47 -7.90 -23.99
N SER A 20 -10.60 -7.95 -23.26
CA SER A 20 -11.80 -8.67 -23.70
C SER A 20 -12.35 -8.11 -25.01
N SER A 21 -12.42 -6.79 -25.15
CA SER A 21 -12.90 -6.15 -26.38
C SER A 21 -11.98 -6.46 -27.56
N MET A 22 -10.67 -6.47 -27.35
CA MET A 22 -9.69 -6.85 -28.37
C MET A 22 -9.93 -8.27 -28.89
N VAL A 23 -10.14 -9.21 -27.98
CA VAL A 23 -10.39 -10.62 -28.31
C VAL A 23 -11.71 -10.74 -29.07
N VAL A 24 -12.77 -10.08 -28.63
CA VAL A 24 -14.08 -10.10 -29.30
C VAL A 24 -13.96 -9.52 -30.71
N ILE A 25 -13.31 -8.36 -30.88
CA ILE A 25 -13.09 -7.74 -32.19
C ILE A 25 -12.28 -8.68 -33.09
N SER A 26 -11.20 -9.26 -32.59
CA SER A 26 -10.38 -10.22 -33.34
C SER A 26 -11.19 -11.42 -33.82
N ILE A 27 -12.06 -11.96 -32.97
CA ILE A 27 -12.94 -13.10 -33.31
C ILE A 27 -13.96 -12.68 -34.36
N VAL A 28 -14.63 -11.53 -34.20
CA VAL A 28 -15.61 -11.02 -35.18
C VAL A 28 -14.95 -10.82 -36.55
N VAL A 29 -13.78 -10.17 -36.59
CA VAL A 29 -13.00 -10.00 -37.82
C VAL A 29 -12.66 -11.36 -38.46
N THR A 30 -12.20 -12.31 -37.64
CA THR A 30 -11.88 -13.67 -38.11
C THR A 30 -13.11 -14.36 -38.69
N ILE A 31 -14.28 -14.26 -38.05
CA ILE A 31 -15.53 -14.87 -38.52
C ILE A 31 -16.00 -14.23 -39.83
N VAL A 32 -15.95 -12.90 -39.95
CA VAL A 32 -16.37 -12.19 -41.16
C VAL A 32 -15.48 -12.58 -42.35
N VAL A 33 -14.16 -12.54 -42.17
CA VAL A 33 -13.22 -12.89 -43.24
C VAL A 33 -13.31 -14.39 -43.59
N ALA A 34 -13.31 -15.28 -42.59
CA ALA A 34 -13.47 -16.72 -42.83
C ALA A 34 -14.82 -17.08 -43.45
N GLY A 35 -15.89 -16.34 -43.11
CA GLY A 35 -17.20 -16.46 -43.74
C GLY A 35 -17.15 -16.12 -45.23
N SER A 36 -16.49 -15.01 -45.59
CA SER A 36 -16.28 -14.58 -46.98
C SER A 36 -15.38 -15.51 -47.82
N SER A 37 -14.71 -16.47 -47.18
CA SER A 37 -13.87 -17.47 -47.85
C SER A 37 -14.50 -18.87 -47.90
N ARG A 38 -15.69 -19.08 -47.32
CA ARG A 38 -16.32 -20.41 -47.18
C ARG A 38 -16.74 -21.06 -48.51
N GLY A 39 -16.59 -20.37 -49.65
CA GLY A 39 -16.84 -20.88 -50.99
C GLY A 39 -15.64 -20.80 -51.95
N ASP A 40 -14.52 -20.20 -51.53
CA ASP A 40 -13.39 -19.91 -52.42
C ASP A 40 -12.82 -21.19 -53.08
N ALA A 41 -12.63 -22.26 -52.30
CA ALA A 41 -12.16 -23.55 -52.81
C ALA A 41 -13.17 -24.24 -53.75
N ALA A 42 -14.48 -24.07 -53.48
CA ALA A 42 -15.53 -24.61 -54.35
C ALA A 42 -15.57 -23.87 -55.70
N ALA A 43 -15.37 -22.55 -55.69
CA ALA A 43 -15.27 -21.72 -56.89
C ALA A 43 -14.04 -22.08 -57.73
N ILE A 44 -12.87 -22.24 -57.11
CA ILE A 44 -11.64 -22.69 -57.79
C ILE A 44 -11.86 -24.06 -58.44
N ASN A 45 -12.50 -25.00 -57.73
CA ASN A 45 -12.82 -26.31 -58.27
C ASN A 45 -13.85 -26.21 -59.43
N MET A 46 -14.85 -25.34 -59.31
CA MET A 46 -15.83 -25.11 -60.38
C MET A 46 -15.17 -24.54 -61.63
N ALA A 47 -14.32 -23.53 -61.48
CA ALA A 47 -13.53 -22.96 -62.57
C ALA A 47 -12.57 -23.98 -63.20
N GLY A 48 -11.90 -24.80 -62.37
CA GLY A 48 -11.08 -25.92 -62.86
C GLY A 48 -11.90 -26.95 -63.65
N SER A 49 -13.16 -27.17 -63.27
CA SER A 49 -14.08 -28.06 -63.97
C SER A 49 -14.53 -27.50 -65.33
N LEU A 50 -14.61 -26.17 -65.50
CA LEU A 50 -14.88 -25.51 -66.77
C LEU A 50 -13.76 -25.82 -67.78
N ARG A 51 -12.50 -25.71 -67.36
CA ARG A 51 -11.34 -26.07 -68.20
C ARG A 51 -11.43 -27.51 -68.71
N MET A 52 -11.71 -28.47 -67.81
CA MET A 52 -11.86 -29.87 -68.21
C MET A 52 -13.05 -30.06 -69.16
N ASN A 53 -14.16 -29.36 -68.91
CA ASN A 53 -15.33 -29.40 -69.77
C ASN A 53 -15.02 -28.85 -71.18
N THR A 54 -14.22 -27.79 -71.30
CA THR A 54 -13.78 -27.25 -72.60
C THR A 54 -12.96 -28.28 -73.38
N TYR A 55 -12.02 -28.98 -72.75
CA TYR A 55 -11.28 -30.07 -73.40
C TYR A 55 -12.17 -31.24 -73.81
N GLN A 56 -13.18 -31.59 -72.99
CA GLN A 56 -14.17 -32.60 -73.35
C GLN A 56 -15.00 -32.17 -74.57
N ILE A 57 -15.38 -30.89 -74.66
CA ILE A 57 -16.07 -30.32 -75.83
C ILE A 57 -15.19 -30.48 -77.08
N VAL A 58 -13.92 -30.09 -77.01
CA VAL A 58 -12.96 -30.24 -78.14
C VAL A 58 -12.89 -31.70 -78.59
N ALA A 59 -12.69 -32.64 -77.66
CA ALA A 59 -12.56 -34.06 -77.98
C ALA A 59 -13.86 -34.68 -78.55
N SER A 60 -15.01 -34.37 -77.97
CA SER A 60 -16.31 -34.85 -78.46
C SER A 60 -16.70 -34.23 -79.79
N LEU A 61 -16.35 -32.96 -80.02
CA LEU A 61 -16.58 -32.29 -81.29
C LEU A 61 -15.75 -32.92 -82.42
N GLN A 62 -14.46 -33.19 -82.17
CA GLN A 62 -13.61 -33.91 -83.14
C GLN A 62 -14.17 -35.30 -83.46
N ARG A 63 -14.68 -36.03 -82.45
CA ARG A 63 -15.31 -37.34 -82.66
C ARG A 63 -16.58 -37.24 -83.50
N TYR A 64 -17.44 -36.26 -83.22
CA TYR A 64 -18.65 -36.00 -84.01
C TYR A 64 -18.31 -35.67 -85.46
N GLN A 65 -17.24 -34.90 -85.70
CA GLN A 65 -16.80 -34.54 -87.06
C GLN A 65 -16.30 -35.76 -87.85
N GLN A 66 -15.59 -36.69 -87.20
CA GLN A 66 -15.12 -37.93 -87.85
C GLN A 66 -16.24 -38.94 -88.07
N GLN A 67 -17.17 -39.05 -87.12
CA GLN A 67 -18.29 -39.99 -87.15
C GLN A 67 -19.59 -39.25 -86.78
N PRO A 68 -20.22 -38.56 -87.75
CA PRO A 68 -21.47 -37.85 -87.51
C PRO A 68 -22.57 -38.85 -87.13
N GLY A 69 -23.15 -38.68 -85.96
CA GLY A 69 -24.19 -39.56 -85.44
C GLY A 69 -25.01 -38.89 -84.34
N ALA A 70 -26.24 -39.36 -84.13
CA ALA A 70 -27.15 -38.78 -83.14
C ALA A 70 -26.58 -38.82 -81.72
N GLU A 71 -25.84 -39.88 -81.38
CA GLU A 71 -25.23 -40.05 -80.06
C GLU A 71 -24.07 -39.06 -79.83
N ASN A 72 -23.11 -38.99 -80.75
CA ASN A 72 -22.02 -38.02 -80.70
C ASN A 72 -22.53 -36.57 -80.68
N ARG A 73 -23.59 -36.27 -81.45
CA ARG A 73 -24.29 -34.97 -81.41
C ARG A 73 -24.83 -34.66 -80.02
N ARG A 74 -25.56 -35.59 -79.41
CA ARG A 74 -26.12 -35.41 -78.05
C ARG A 74 -25.01 -35.20 -77.02
N GLN A 75 -23.87 -35.88 -77.17
CA GLN A 75 -22.76 -35.73 -76.24
C GLN A 75 -22.14 -34.32 -76.29
N VAL A 76 -21.90 -33.76 -77.47
CA VAL A 76 -21.40 -32.37 -77.60
C VAL A 76 -22.41 -31.38 -77.03
N GLN A 77 -23.71 -31.59 -77.30
CA GLN A 77 -24.77 -30.72 -76.79
C GLN A 77 -24.84 -30.76 -75.26
N ALA A 78 -24.83 -31.96 -74.66
CA ALA A 78 -24.81 -32.11 -73.20
C ALA A 78 -23.59 -31.45 -72.54
N LEU A 79 -22.41 -31.56 -73.16
CA LEU A 79 -21.19 -30.90 -72.66
C LEU A 79 -21.26 -29.37 -72.79
N THR A 80 -21.92 -28.86 -73.83
CA THR A 80 -22.15 -27.42 -74.03
C THR A 80 -23.11 -26.89 -72.96
N ASP A 81 -24.22 -27.59 -72.70
CA ASP A 81 -25.19 -27.23 -71.68
C ASP A 81 -24.58 -27.33 -70.26
N HIS A 82 -23.72 -28.32 -70.02
CA HIS A 82 -22.97 -28.43 -68.77
C HIS A 82 -22.04 -27.24 -68.54
N PHE A 83 -21.33 -26.78 -69.58
CA PHE A 83 -20.44 -25.63 -69.46
C PHE A 83 -21.23 -24.38 -69.08
N ASP A 84 -22.37 -24.17 -69.74
CA ASP A 84 -23.28 -23.05 -69.48
C ASP A 84 -23.75 -23.01 -68.02
N SER A 85 -24.28 -24.12 -67.51
CA SER A 85 -24.78 -24.22 -66.13
C SER A 85 -23.69 -24.00 -65.07
N ARG A 86 -22.44 -24.38 -65.36
CA ARG A 86 -21.30 -24.21 -64.46
C ARG A 86 -20.77 -22.78 -64.48
N LEU A 87 -20.79 -22.12 -65.64
CA LEU A 87 -20.30 -20.75 -65.79
C LEU A 87 -21.13 -19.74 -64.99
N THR A 88 -22.42 -20.05 -64.81
CA THR A 88 -23.37 -19.24 -64.04
C THR A 88 -23.71 -19.84 -62.67
N SER A 89 -22.94 -20.83 -62.19
CA SER A 89 -23.23 -21.51 -60.92
C SER A 89 -23.01 -20.59 -59.73
N LEU A 90 -23.84 -20.75 -58.68
CA LEU A 90 -23.73 -19.95 -57.45
C LEU A 90 -22.42 -20.19 -56.71
N GLU A 91 -21.83 -21.38 -56.82
CA GLU A 91 -20.53 -21.69 -56.24
C GLU A 91 -19.42 -20.83 -56.86
N LEU A 92 -19.47 -20.57 -58.16
CA LEU A 92 -18.50 -19.73 -58.85
C LEU A 92 -18.78 -18.24 -58.61
N THR A 93 -20.03 -17.80 -58.80
CA THR A 93 -20.38 -16.37 -58.73
C THR A 93 -20.28 -15.79 -57.32
N ASN A 94 -20.55 -16.56 -56.27
CA ASN A 94 -20.40 -16.07 -54.88
C ASN A 94 -18.93 -15.76 -54.48
N ALA A 95 -17.95 -16.33 -55.18
CA ALA A 95 -16.53 -16.07 -54.92
C ALA A 95 -15.99 -14.88 -55.73
N ILE A 96 -16.77 -14.39 -56.69
CA ILE A 96 -16.42 -13.24 -57.53
C ILE A 96 -17.03 -11.98 -56.89
N PRO A 97 -16.24 -10.90 -56.67
CA PRO A 97 -16.76 -9.65 -56.11
C PRO A 97 -17.77 -8.97 -57.02
N ASP A 98 -18.79 -8.33 -56.43
CA ASP A 98 -19.83 -7.59 -57.17
C ASP A 98 -19.30 -6.32 -57.88
N ASP A 99 -18.11 -5.85 -57.52
CA ASP A 99 -17.50 -4.65 -58.13
C ASP A 99 -17.09 -4.93 -59.58
N ALA A 100 -17.73 -4.22 -60.52
CA ALA A 100 -17.48 -4.35 -61.95
C ALA A 100 -16.05 -3.99 -62.36
N SER A 101 -15.32 -3.22 -61.55
CA SER A 101 -13.91 -2.87 -61.81
C SER A 101 -12.92 -3.91 -61.27
N HIS A 102 -13.41 -4.92 -60.55
CA HIS A 102 -12.56 -5.96 -59.98
C HIS A 102 -12.09 -6.93 -61.07
N ALA A 103 -10.79 -7.24 -61.10
CA ALA A 103 -10.18 -8.08 -62.15
C ALA A 103 -10.86 -9.46 -62.30
N LEU A 104 -11.29 -10.08 -61.19
CA LEU A 104 -12.09 -11.33 -61.22
C LEU A 104 -13.41 -11.20 -61.97
N GLN A 105 -14.13 -10.10 -61.75
CA GLN A 105 -15.42 -9.84 -62.37
C GLN A 105 -15.24 -9.52 -63.86
N GLU A 106 -14.22 -8.74 -64.21
CA GLU A 106 -13.86 -8.45 -65.60
C GLU A 106 -13.52 -9.74 -66.36
N GLN A 107 -12.69 -10.62 -65.77
CA GLN A 107 -12.29 -11.89 -66.39
C GLN A 107 -13.49 -12.85 -66.53
N HIS A 108 -14.36 -12.93 -65.53
CA HIS A 108 -15.57 -13.76 -65.60
C HIS A 108 -16.53 -13.27 -66.70
N GLN A 109 -16.74 -11.95 -66.78
CA GLN A 109 -17.56 -11.35 -67.84
C GLN A 109 -16.97 -11.57 -69.24
N LEU A 110 -15.64 -11.49 -69.39
CA LEU A 110 -14.97 -11.81 -70.65
C LEU A 110 -15.26 -13.26 -71.10
N ILE A 111 -15.18 -14.21 -70.17
CA ILE A 111 -15.48 -15.64 -70.45
C ILE A 111 -16.94 -15.82 -70.84
N ILE A 112 -17.88 -15.20 -70.12
CA ILE A 112 -19.32 -15.21 -70.46
C ILE A 112 -19.53 -14.66 -71.87
N GLN A 113 -18.98 -13.49 -72.17
CA GLN A 113 -19.15 -12.86 -73.49
C GLN A 113 -18.58 -13.73 -74.61
N ARG A 114 -17.36 -14.25 -74.46
CA ARG A 114 -16.75 -15.15 -75.47
C ARG A 114 -17.56 -16.43 -75.64
N TRP A 115 -18.06 -17.00 -74.55
CA TRP A 115 -18.89 -18.20 -74.59
C TRP A 115 -20.21 -17.95 -75.31
N GLU A 116 -21.00 -16.96 -74.90
CA GLU A 116 -22.34 -16.70 -75.41
C GLU A 116 -22.33 -16.13 -76.83
N GLN A 117 -21.40 -15.21 -77.13
CA GLN A 117 -21.41 -14.47 -78.39
C GLN A 117 -20.60 -15.17 -79.49
N GLU A 118 -19.55 -15.91 -79.14
CA GLU A 118 -18.67 -16.53 -80.14
C GLU A 118 -18.78 -18.05 -80.20
N LEU A 119 -18.64 -18.74 -79.05
CA LEU A 119 -18.43 -20.20 -79.04
C LEU A 119 -19.74 -21.00 -79.08
N SER A 120 -20.70 -20.68 -78.22
CA SER A 120 -21.99 -21.39 -78.11
C SER A 120 -22.77 -21.40 -79.43
N PRO A 121 -22.91 -20.26 -80.16
CA PRO A 121 -23.59 -20.26 -81.46
C PRO A 121 -22.86 -21.13 -82.50
N ARG A 122 -21.53 -21.08 -82.53
CA ARG A 122 -20.71 -21.87 -83.48
C ARG A 122 -20.74 -23.36 -83.18
N LEU A 123 -20.74 -23.75 -81.90
CA LEU A 123 -20.91 -25.14 -81.49
C LEU A 123 -22.27 -25.66 -81.93
N LYS A 124 -23.34 -24.89 -81.70
CA LYS A 124 -24.70 -25.25 -82.15
C LYS A 124 -24.77 -25.38 -83.68
N ALA A 125 -24.20 -24.43 -84.43
CA ALA A 125 -24.13 -24.48 -85.90
C ALA A 125 -23.36 -25.72 -86.41
N ALA A 126 -22.21 -26.01 -85.81
CA ALA A 126 -21.39 -27.18 -86.15
C ALA A 126 -22.14 -28.50 -85.93
N ILE A 127 -22.97 -28.58 -84.89
CA ILE A 127 -23.76 -29.77 -84.57
C ILE A 127 -24.96 -29.94 -85.51
N VAL A 128 -25.51 -28.85 -86.08
CA VAL A 128 -26.63 -28.89 -87.05
C VAL A 128 -26.14 -29.22 -88.48
N GLY A 129 -24.82 -29.19 -88.71
CA GLY A 129 -24.20 -29.58 -89.99
C GLY A 129 -23.82 -28.40 -90.89
N GLU A 130 -23.78 -27.17 -90.34
CA GLU A 130 -23.26 -26.02 -91.06
C GLU A 130 -21.74 -26.09 -91.22
N SER A 131 -21.21 -25.57 -92.34
CA SER A 131 -19.76 -25.60 -92.60
C SER A 131 -19.02 -24.59 -91.72
N VAL A 132 -18.57 -25.03 -90.55
CA VAL A 132 -17.73 -24.24 -89.65
C VAL A 132 -16.26 -24.66 -89.81
N SER A 133 -15.34 -23.70 -89.86
CA SER A 133 -13.90 -24.02 -89.89
C SER A 133 -13.45 -24.61 -88.56
N ASN A 134 -13.15 -25.91 -88.56
CA ASN A 134 -12.79 -26.68 -87.36
C ASN A 134 -11.50 -26.17 -86.70
N VAL A 135 -10.51 -25.77 -87.51
CA VAL A 135 -9.25 -25.21 -87.00
C VAL A 135 -9.50 -23.90 -86.26
N ALA A 136 -10.33 -23.03 -86.82
CA ALA A 136 -10.64 -21.74 -86.23
C ALA A 136 -11.54 -21.84 -84.99
N LEU A 137 -12.35 -22.90 -84.87
CA LEU A 137 -13.15 -23.18 -83.68
C LEU A 137 -12.28 -23.77 -82.55
N ASN A 138 -11.41 -24.73 -82.86
CA ASN A 138 -10.48 -25.28 -81.87
C ASN A 138 -9.55 -24.20 -81.31
N GLN A 139 -8.98 -23.32 -82.15
CA GLN A 139 -8.16 -22.20 -81.68
C GLN A 139 -8.89 -21.25 -80.73
N ARG A 140 -10.20 -21.04 -80.92
CA ARG A 140 -11.02 -20.23 -80.01
C ARG A 140 -11.31 -20.95 -78.69
N LEU A 141 -11.53 -22.26 -78.73
CA LEU A 141 -11.67 -23.09 -77.54
C LEU A 141 -10.37 -23.13 -76.73
N ASP A 142 -9.21 -23.21 -77.39
CA ASP A 142 -7.90 -23.12 -76.75
C ASP A 142 -7.71 -21.73 -76.10
N GLY A 143 -8.13 -20.65 -76.77
CA GLY A 143 -8.14 -19.30 -76.20
C GLY A 143 -9.04 -19.18 -74.96
N LEU A 144 -10.22 -19.80 -74.97
CA LEU A 144 -11.11 -19.85 -73.81
C LEU A 144 -10.46 -20.59 -72.63
N VAL A 145 -9.74 -21.68 -72.89
CA VAL A 145 -8.99 -22.37 -71.82
C VAL A 145 -7.99 -21.44 -71.15
N ALA A 146 -7.26 -20.63 -71.92
CA ALA A 146 -6.32 -19.66 -71.36
C ALA A 146 -7.04 -18.58 -70.51
N ASP A 147 -8.23 -18.14 -70.92
CA ASP A 147 -9.03 -17.21 -70.11
C ASP A 147 -9.50 -17.85 -68.80
N ILE A 148 -9.95 -19.11 -68.83
CA ILE A 148 -10.38 -19.87 -67.65
C ILE A 148 -9.18 -20.09 -66.71
N GLU A 149 -8.00 -20.39 -67.22
CA GLU A 149 -6.78 -20.50 -66.41
C GLU A 149 -6.45 -19.18 -65.72
N THR A 150 -6.58 -18.06 -66.42
CA THR A 150 -6.42 -16.73 -65.82
C THR A 150 -7.44 -16.48 -64.71
N LEU A 151 -8.71 -16.88 -64.90
CA LEU A 151 -9.73 -16.80 -63.85
C LEU A 151 -9.37 -17.64 -62.62
N VAL A 152 -8.91 -18.89 -62.83
CA VAL A 152 -8.47 -19.77 -61.74
C VAL A 152 -7.33 -19.15 -60.96
N THR A 153 -6.31 -18.62 -61.64
CA THR A 153 -5.18 -17.95 -60.98
C THR A 153 -5.61 -16.71 -60.19
N LEU A 154 -6.54 -15.90 -60.72
CA LEU A 154 -7.08 -14.75 -60.00
C LEU A 154 -7.87 -15.18 -58.75
N LEU A 155 -8.61 -16.29 -58.81
CA LEU A 155 -9.34 -16.82 -57.66
C LEU A 155 -8.36 -17.29 -56.58
N GLU A 156 -7.33 -18.04 -56.96
CA GLU A 156 -6.26 -18.49 -56.05
C GLU A 156 -5.55 -17.31 -55.38
N GLN A 157 -5.12 -16.32 -56.15
CA GLN A 157 -4.45 -15.12 -55.62
C GLN A 157 -5.35 -14.32 -54.67
N ASN A 158 -6.64 -14.20 -54.98
CA ASN A 158 -7.60 -13.52 -54.11
C ASN A 158 -7.76 -14.27 -52.78
N THR A 159 -7.87 -15.60 -52.82
CA THR A 159 -7.94 -16.44 -51.62
C THR A 159 -6.68 -16.34 -50.77
N GLU A 160 -5.49 -16.40 -51.39
CA GLU A 160 -4.22 -16.20 -50.69
C GLU A 160 -4.10 -14.80 -50.06
N ALA A 161 -4.56 -13.76 -50.75
CA ALA A 161 -4.56 -12.39 -50.24
C ALA A 161 -5.47 -12.25 -49.01
N LYS A 162 -6.69 -12.82 -49.06
CA LYS A 162 -7.60 -12.87 -47.90
C LYS A 162 -6.97 -13.59 -46.70
N ILE A 163 -6.35 -14.76 -46.93
CA ILE A 163 -5.66 -15.53 -45.87
C ILE A 163 -4.50 -14.71 -45.27
N ARG A 164 -3.68 -14.08 -46.11
CA ARG A 164 -2.56 -13.24 -45.67
C ARG A 164 -3.04 -12.06 -44.84
N LEU A 165 -4.10 -11.37 -45.28
CA LEU A 165 -4.72 -10.28 -44.53
C LEU A 165 -5.19 -10.76 -43.15
N LEU A 166 -5.87 -11.91 -43.09
CA LEU A 166 -6.30 -12.51 -41.84
C LEU A 166 -5.11 -12.79 -40.91
N SER A 167 -4.03 -13.39 -41.41
CA SER A 167 -2.82 -13.65 -40.60
C SER A 167 -2.17 -12.37 -40.08
N VAL A 168 -2.06 -11.32 -40.89
CA VAL A 168 -1.50 -10.02 -40.46
C VAL A 168 -2.37 -9.38 -39.39
N LEU A 169 -3.70 -9.38 -39.57
CA LEU A 169 -4.63 -8.84 -38.58
C LEU A 169 -4.56 -9.62 -37.26
N GLN A 170 -4.46 -10.95 -37.31
CA GLN A 170 -4.28 -11.78 -36.10
C GLN A 170 -2.98 -11.48 -35.37
N LEU A 171 -1.86 -11.36 -36.09
CA LEU A 171 -0.58 -10.98 -35.48
C LEU A 171 -0.64 -9.58 -34.86
N LEU A 172 -1.32 -8.64 -35.52
CA LEU A 172 -1.55 -7.29 -34.99
C LEU A 172 -2.37 -7.34 -33.69
N PHE A 173 -3.52 -8.03 -33.68
CA PHE A 173 -4.35 -8.16 -32.48
C PHE A 173 -3.62 -8.88 -31.34
N LEU A 174 -2.83 -9.91 -31.65
CA LEU A 174 -1.99 -10.60 -30.69
C LEU A 174 -0.95 -9.65 -30.09
N GLY A 175 -0.21 -8.92 -30.93
CA GLY A 175 0.79 -7.95 -30.50
C GLY A 175 0.19 -6.84 -29.62
N LEU A 176 -0.97 -6.32 -30.02
CA LEU A 176 -1.68 -5.29 -29.25
C LEU A 176 -2.21 -5.84 -27.91
N THR A 177 -2.69 -7.09 -27.89
CA THR A 177 -3.11 -7.77 -26.65
C THR A 177 -1.94 -7.94 -25.70
N ILE A 178 -0.80 -8.42 -26.20
CA ILE A 178 0.43 -8.55 -25.40
C ILE A 178 0.86 -7.19 -24.84
N ALA A 179 0.83 -6.13 -25.65
CA ALA A 179 1.17 -4.79 -25.20
C ALA A 179 0.25 -4.32 -24.06
N VAL A 180 -1.07 -4.49 -24.18
CA VAL A 180 -2.02 -4.14 -23.11
C VAL A 180 -1.77 -4.97 -21.85
N VAL A 181 -1.50 -6.27 -21.98
CA VAL A 181 -1.17 -7.15 -20.85
C VAL A 181 0.11 -6.70 -20.14
N VAL A 182 1.17 -6.38 -20.88
CA VAL A 182 2.44 -5.90 -20.30
C VAL A 182 2.23 -4.58 -19.56
N ILE A 183 1.48 -3.64 -20.14
CA ILE A 183 1.13 -2.37 -19.49
C ILE A 183 0.34 -2.63 -18.21
N ALA A 184 -0.68 -3.50 -18.25
CA ALA A 184 -1.49 -3.84 -17.09
C ALA A 184 -0.67 -4.52 -15.97
N LEU A 185 0.25 -5.43 -16.32
CA LEU A 185 1.13 -6.08 -15.35
C LEU A 185 2.11 -5.10 -14.72
N PHE A 186 2.70 -4.20 -15.51
CA PHE A 186 3.54 -3.12 -14.99
C PHE A 186 2.75 -2.23 -14.02
N ASP A 187 1.51 -1.92 -14.39
CA ASP A 187 0.60 -1.13 -13.59
C ASP A 187 0.28 -1.76 -12.24
N ILE A 188 -0.12 -3.04 -12.24
CA ILE A 188 -0.40 -3.83 -11.05
C ILE A 188 0.84 -3.89 -10.15
N ARG A 189 2.02 -4.16 -10.74
CA ARG A 189 3.25 -4.29 -9.95
C ARG A 189 3.61 -2.99 -9.23
N HIS A 190 3.50 -1.84 -9.91
CA HIS A 190 3.92 -0.56 -9.35
C HIS A 190 2.86 0.10 -8.47
N ASN A 191 1.58 0.00 -8.84
CA ASN A 191 0.49 0.72 -8.19
C ASN A 191 -0.32 -0.14 -7.21
N LEU A 192 -0.22 -1.48 -7.26
CA LEU A 192 -0.88 -2.37 -6.31
C LEU A 192 0.13 -3.14 -5.46
N THR A 193 0.97 -3.99 -6.07
CA THR A 193 1.78 -4.96 -5.33
C THR A 193 2.82 -4.29 -4.43
N ARG A 194 3.53 -3.27 -4.94
CA ARG A 194 4.54 -2.52 -4.16
C ARG A 194 3.92 -1.75 -2.99
N PRO A 195 2.87 -0.91 -3.18
CA PRO A 195 2.21 -0.23 -2.08
C PRO A 195 1.65 -1.17 -1.02
N LEU A 196 1.04 -2.28 -1.45
CA LEU A 196 0.49 -3.27 -0.53
C LEU A 196 1.60 -3.91 0.32
N HIS A 197 2.76 -4.19 -0.26
CA HIS A 197 3.92 -4.66 0.49
C HIS A 197 4.40 -3.63 1.52
N GLN A 198 4.45 -2.34 1.16
CA GLN A 198 4.84 -1.28 2.10
C GLN A 198 3.88 -1.15 3.28
N LEU A 199 2.57 -1.31 3.04
CA LEU A 199 1.56 -1.33 4.10
C LEU A 199 1.74 -2.52 5.04
N VAL A 200 2.04 -3.71 4.50
CA VAL A 200 2.33 -4.90 5.30
C VAL A 200 3.58 -4.70 6.16
N VAL A 201 4.63 -4.08 5.61
CA VAL A 201 5.84 -3.73 6.38
C VAL A 201 5.51 -2.76 7.50
N LEU A 202 4.76 -1.69 7.22
CA LEU A 202 4.37 -0.72 8.27
C LEU A 202 3.56 -1.37 9.39
N ALA A 203 2.59 -2.23 9.05
CA ALA A 203 1.83 -2.97 10.05
C ALA A 203 2.72 -3.87 10.92
N ARG A 204 3.74 -4.49 10.33
CA ARG A 204 4.71 -5.33 11.05
C ARG A 204 5.62 -4.51 11.99
N GLU A 205 6.11 -3.36 11.54
CA GLU A 205 6.90 -2.45 12.36
C GLU A 205 6.08 -1.91 13.55
N ALA A 206 4.83 -1.50 13.31
CA ALA A 206 3.91 -1.08 14.36
C ALA A 206 3.64 -2.20 15.39
N ALA A 207 3.49 -3.45 14.93
CA ALA A 207 3.33 -4.60 15.82
C ALA A 207 4.57 -4.87 16.70
N GLN A 208 5.76 -4.46 16.24
CA GLN A 208 7.00 -4.51 17.01
C GLN A 208 7.25 -3.24 17.84
N ARG A 209 6.23 -2.36 17.99
CA ARG A 209 6.31 -1.05 18.67
C ARG A 209 7.27 -0.06 18.01
N ASN A 210 7.67 -0.30 16.77
CA ASN A 210 8.41 0.67 15.98
C ASN A 210 7.44 1.56 15.19
N PHE A 211 7.09 2.71 15.77
CA PHE A 211 6.16 3.66 15.15
C PHE A 211 6.86 4.73 14.29
N GLN A 212 8.17 4.63 14.04
CA GLN A 212 8.89 5.60 13.21
C GLN A 212 8.78 5.31 11.72
N TYR A 213 8.46 4.07 11.33
CA TYR A 213 8.29 3.72 9.93
C TYR A 213 7.05 4.42 9.35
N ARG A 214 7.18 4.89 8.09
CA ARG A 214 6.14 5.64 7.37
C ARG A 214 6.09 5.17 5.92
N THR A 215 4.89 4.93 5.40
CA THR A 215 4.71 4.38 4.05
C THR A 215 5.10 5.37 2.95
N HIS A 216 4.94 6.68 3.19
CA HIS A 216 5.21 7.75 2.20
C HIS A 216 4.53 7.52 0.84
N LEU A 217 3.39 6.81 0.85
CA LEU A 217 2.66 6.48 -0.37
C LEU A 217 2.12 7.76 -1.03
N LYS A 218 2.60 8.01 -2.25
CA LYS A 218 2.18 9.14 -3.08
C LYS A 218 1.06 8.68 -4.01
N GLY A 219 0.02 9.49 -4.14
CA GLY A 219 -1.08 9.21 -5.05
C GLY A 219 -2.44 9.62 -4.50
N SER A 220 -3.44 9.50 -5.37
CA SER A 220 -4.84 9.80 -5.07
C SER A 220 -5.75 8.56 -5.16
N ASP A 221 -5.16 7.37 -5.18
CA ASP A 221 -5.90 6.11 -5.19
C ASP A 221 -6.22 5.60 -3.78
N GLU A 222 -6.96 4.50 -3.71
CA GLU A 222 -7.42 3.90 -2.47
C GLU A 222 -6.26 3.44 -1.57
N LEU A 223 -5.15 2.95 -2.16
CA LEU A 223 -3.97 2.52 -1.39
C LEU A 223 -3.18 3.70 -0.84
N ALA A 224 -3.07 4.80 -1.59
CA ALA A 224 -2.45 6.02 -1.08
C ALA A 224 -3.28 6.65 0.04
N LEU A 225 -4.62 6.60 -0.04
CA LEU A 225 -5.48 7.00 1.06
C LEU A 225 -5.25 6.11 2.29
N LEU A 226 -5.22 4.79 2.10
CA LEU A 226 -4.99 3.84 3.18
C LEU A 226 -3.63 4.05 3.86
N GLY A 227 -2.57 4.30 3.08
CA GLY A 227 -1.23 4.61 3.58
C GLY A 227 -1.21 5.85 4.47
N ARG A 228 -1.84 6.94 4.04
CA ARG A 228 -1.94 8.17 4.86
C ARG A 228 -2.70 7.94 6.16
N THR A 229 -3.79 7.16 6.12
CA THR A 229 -4.55 6.81 7.34
C THR A 229 -3.71 5.97 8.31
N PHE A 230 -2.96 4.98 7.80
CA PHE A 230 -2.07 4.16 8.62
C PHE A 230 -0.89 4.94 9.19
N ASP A 231 -0.31 5.86 8.43
CA ASP A 231 0.76 6.76 8.89
C ASP A 231 0.25 7.64 10.04
N GLY A 232 -0.96 8.21 9.93
CA GLY A 232 -1.59 8.99 11.00
C GLY A 232 -1.89 8.17 12.26
N MET A 233 -2.41 6.95 12.11
CA MET A 233 -2.60 6.03 13.24
C MET A 233 -1.28 5.70 13.96
N SER A 234 -0.20 5.52 13.20
CA SER A 234 1.13 5.24 13.76
C SER A 234 1.70 6.46 14.50
N GLU A 235 1.39 7.67 14.05
CA GLU A 235 1.74 8.93 14.73
C GLU A 235 1.01 9.09 16.07
N GLU A 236 -0.31 8.81 16.09
CA GLU A 236 -1.10 8.87 17.31
C GLU A 236 -0.64 7.82 18.34
N LEU A 237 -0.31 6.60 17.88
CA LEU A 237 0.29 5.57 18.75
C LEU A 237 1.64 6.01 19.30
N ALA A 238 2.53 6.57 18.48
CA ALA A 238 3.83 7.08 18.93
C ALA A 238 3.67 8.14 20.04
N ALA A 239 2.76 9.10 19.85
CA ALA A 239 2.49 10.14 20.83
C ALA A 239 1.91 9.57 22.14
N SER A 240 1.00 8.60 22.04
CA SER A 240 0.39 7.93 23.21
C SER A 240 1.43 7.14 24.03
N TYR A 241 2.32 6.40 23.35
CA TYR A 241 3.41 5.68 24.02
C TYR A 241 4.42 6.62 24.67
N ALA A 242 4.81 7.70 24.00
CA ALA A 242 5.71 8.70 24.58
C ALA A 242 5.11 9.36 25.84
N ALA A 243 3.82 9.72 25.80
CA ALA A 243 3.12 10.26 26.97
C ALA A 243 3.02 9.24 28.12
N LEU A 244 2.90 7.95 27.80
CA LEU A 244 2.91 6.88 28.80
C LEU A 244 4.30 6.71 29.42
N GLU A 245 5.36 6.72 28.63
CA GLU A 245 6.75 6.66 29.11
C GLU A 245 7.08 7.84 30.03
N GLU A 246 6.69 9.06 29.66
CA GLU A 246 6.85 10.25 30.52
C GLU A 246 6.10 10.08 31.86
N LYS A 247 4.88 9.54 31.81
CA LYS A 247 4.08 9.28 33.02
C LYS A 247 4.70 8.20 33.91
N VAL A 248 5.30 7.17 33.31
CA VAL A 248 6.02 6.11 34.04
C VAL A 248 7.27 6.70 34.69
N SER A 249 8.10 7.42 33.93
CA SER A 249 9.32 8.06 34.45
C SER A 249 9.02 9.01 35.60
N ARG A 250 7.97 9.84 35.48
CA ARG A 250 7.55 10.72 36.58
C ARG A 250 7.14 9.93 37.83
N LYS A 251 6.41 8.82 37.66
CA LYS A 251 6.03 7.95 38.79
C LYS A 251 7.23 7.26 39.42
N GLU A 252 8.21 6.83 38.63
CA GLU A 252 9.45 6.25 39.14
C GLU A 252 10.24 7.27 39.97
N GLN A 253 10.35 8.51 39.49
CA GLN A 253 11.00 9.60 40.22
C GLN A 253 10.26 9.95 41.53
N GLU A 254 8.93 10.02 41.51
CA GLU A 254 8.11 10.22 42.72
C GLU A 254 8.29 9.07 43.71
N LEU A 255 8.35 7.83 43.22
CA LEU A 255 8.57 6.64 44.04
C LEU A 255 9.96 6.63 44.66
N GLU A 256 11.00 6.97 43.89
CA GLU A 256 12.38 7.06 44.37
C GLU A 256 12.51 8.13 45.45
N ARG A 257 11.96 9.33 45.24
CA ARG A 257 11.95 10.40 46.24
C ARG A 257 11.25 9.98 47.52
N SER A 258 10.12 9.28 47.40
CA SER A 258 9.39 8.73 48.56
C SER A 258 10.22 7.69 49.31
N ASN A 259 10.90 6.80 48.59
CA ASN A 259 11.73 5.76 49.19
C ASN A 259 12.95 6.35 49.92
N GLN A 260 13.64 7.32 49.31
CA GLN A 260 14.75 8.04 49.94
C GLN A 260 14.30 8.76 51.22
N ALA A 261 13.12 9.40 51.20
CA ALA A 261 12.59 10.06 52.37
C ALA A 261 12.30 9.06 53.51
N MET A 262 11.76 7.88 53.20
CA MET A 262 11.55 6.82 54.19
C MET A 262 12.87 6.27 54.75
N GLN A 263 13.90 6.08 53.91
CA GLN A 263 15.22 5.64 54.36
C GLN A 263 15.86 6.65 55.30
N LEU A 264 15.82 7.94 54.96
CA LEU A 264 16.30 9.01 55.83
C LEU A 264 15.58 9.00 57.18
N MET A 265 14.25 8.79 57.20
CA MET A 265 13.49 8.69 58.47
C MET A 265 13.88 7.47 59.31
N HIS A 266 14.21 6.34 58.67
CA HIS A 266 14.67 5.15 59.38
C HIS A 266 16.07 5.35 59.97
N ASP A 267 17.00 5.91 59.20
CA ASP A 267 18.37 6.18 59.64
C ASP A 267 18.40 7.27 60.71
N ALA A 268 17.51 8.26 60.59
CA ALA A 268 17.24 9.28 61.59
C ALA A 268 16.91 8.66 62.95
N SER A 269 15.91 7.77 62.97
CA SER A 269 15.47 7.08 64.18
C SER A 269 16.65 6.33 64.84
N ARG A 270 17.44 5.59 64.06
CA ARG A 270 18.61 4.85 64.58
C ARG A 270 19.68 5.77 65.18
N THR A 271 19.97 6.90 64.53
CA THR A 271 21.01 7.84 64.96
C THR A 271 20.60 8.59 66.22
N LEU A 272 19.32 8.99 66.33
CA LEU A 272 18.78 9.67 67.51
C LEU A 272 18.78 8.78 68.75
N TYR A 273 18.56 7.46 68.60
CA TYR A 273 18.55 6.52 69.73
C TYR A 273 19.86 5.77 69.96
N GLY A 274 20.88 5.97 69.12
CA GLY A 274 22.11 5.16 69.06
C GLY A 274 23.05 5.23 70.27
N GLY A 275 22.75 6.07 71.27
CA GLY A 275 23.40 6.10 72.58
C GLY A 275 24.83 6.62 72.57
N GLY A 276 25.03 7.89 72.95
CA GLY A 276 26.35 8.43 73.33
C GLY A 276 26.71 9.82 72.80
N ASN A 277 25.93 10.39 71.88
CA ASN A 277 26.21 11.68 71.25
C ASN A 277 25.18 12.76 71.65
N ASP A 278 25.62 14.01 71.75
CA ASP A 278 24.75 15.17 71.99
C ASP A 278 23.68 15.29 70.89
N LEU A 279 22.44 15.55 71.29
CA LEU A 279 21.28 15.74 70.40
C LEU A 279 21.58 16.60 69.17
N CYS A 280 22.36 17.67 69.34
CA CYS A 280 22.73 18.58 68.26
C CYS A 280 23.57 17.89 67.18
N SER A 281 24.54 17.06 67.57
CA SER A 281 25.41 16.33 66.65
C SER A 281 24.67 15.23 65.88
N SER A 282 23.61 14.66 66.47
CA SER A 282 22.80 13.60 65.84
C SER A 282 21.64 14.15 65.01
N ALA A 283 20.98 15.23 65.45
CA ALA A 283 19.80 15.78 64.79
C ALA A 283 20.14 16.74 63.64
N ALA A 284 21.23 17.54 63.74
CA ALA A 284 21.52 18.55 62.73
C ALA A 284 21.84 17.98 61.33
N PRO A 285 22.68 16.94 61.17
CA PRO A 285 23.00 16.39 59.84
C PRO A 285 21.77 15.81 59.15
N MET A 286 20.92 15.13 59.92
CA MET A 286 19.67 14.55 59.45
C MET A 286 18.67 15.63 59.00
N LEU A 287 18.48 16.68 59.80
CA LEU A 287 17.57 17.77 59.45
C LEU A 287 18.04 18.48 58.16
N ARG A 288 19.36 18.66 57.96
CA ARG A 288 19.91 19.21 56.70
C ARG A 288 19.72 18.30 55.48
N GLN A 289 19.89 16.99 55.66
CA GLN A 289 19.60 16.03 54.58
C GLN A 289 18.12 16.06 54.20
N LEU A 290 17.24 16.22 55.19
CA LEU A 290 15.81 16.33 54.96
C LEU A 290 15.42 17.63 54.25
N GLU A 291 16.02 18.76 54.63
CA GLU A 291 15.89 20.04 53.93
C GLU A 291 16.23 19.92 52.46
N THR A 292 17.36 19.28 52.16
CA THR A 292 17.84 19.09 50.78
C THR A 292 16.89 18.18 49.99
N LEU A 293 16.45 17.06 50.57
CA LEU A 293 15.60 16.09 49.87
C LEU A 293 14.17 16.61 49.64
N LEU A 294 13.62 17.32 50.61
CA LEU A 294 12.24 17.82 50.58
C LEU A 294 12.13 19.25 50.06
N GLU A 295 13.26 19.90 49.76
CA GLU A 295 13.34 21.31 49.36
C GLU A 295 12.64 22.23 50.37
N LEU A 296 12.90 21.94 51.65
CA LEU A 296 12.39 22.68 52.81
C LEU A 296 13.57 23.35 53.51
N GLY A 297 13.30 24.26 54.44
CA GLY A 297 14.34 24.89 55.24
C GLY A 297 14.22 26.41 55.30
N PRO A 298 14.78 27.06 56.32
CA PRO A 298 15.48 26.47 57.46
C PRO A 298 14.58 25.58 58.35
N ILE A 299 15.18 24.91 59.35
CA ILE A 299 14.49 24.18 60.42
C ILE A 299 15.09 24.64 61.75
N ARG A 300 14.23 24.97 62.70
CA ARG A 300 14.61 25.35 64.07
C ARG A 300 13.93 24.44 65.07
N LEU A 301 14.72 23.91 65.97
CA LEU A 301 14.29 23.11 67.10
C LEU A 301 14.45 23.93 68.38
N SER A 302 13.33 24.18 69.04
CA SER A 302 13.28 24.84 70.34
C SER A 302 12.76 23.86 71.39
N LEU A 303 13.37 23.84 72.57
CA LEU A 303 12.95 23.01 73.71
C LEU A 303 12.56 23.91 74.89
N ASN A 304 11.55 23.51 75.65
CA ASN A 304 11.11 24.21 76.86
C ASN A 304 12.02 23.86 78.01
N ASP A 305 12.54 24.86 78.72
CA ASP A 305 13.30 24.63 79.95
C ASP A 305 12.46 23.82 80.97
N PRO A 306 13.04 22.80 81.61
CA PRO A 306 12.32 21.96 82.55
C PRO A 306 11.85 22.68 83.84
N PHE A 307 12.45 23.83 84.18
CA PHE A 307 12.17 24.56 85.42
C PHE A 307 11.24 25.75 85.24
N ASP A 308 11.44 26.56 84.19
CA ASP A 308 10.66 27.79 83.96
C ASP A 308 9.74 27.73 82.73
N HIS A 309 9.73 26.60 82.01
CA HIS A 309 8.95 26.36 80.79
C HIS A 309 9.18 27.37 79.67
N ARG A 310 10.28 28.13 79.71
CA ARG A 310 10.64 29.06 78.66
C ARG A 310 11.14 28.30 77.44
N GLU A 311 10.61 28.62 76.27
CA GLU A 311 11.07 28.05 75.01
C GLU A 311 12.47 28.59 74.68
N MET A 312 13.43 27.67 74.50
CA MET A 312 14.82 27.97 74.20
C MET A 312 15.23 27.28 72.90
N PRO A 313 15.78 28.02 71.90
CA PRO A 313 16.29 27.39 70.70
C PRO A 313 17.52 26.53 71.05
N VAL A 314 17.52 25.27 70.60
CA VAL A 314 18.58 24.30 70.86
C VAL A 314 19.32 23.92 69.59
N LEU A 315 18.67 24.03 68.44
CA LEU A 315 19.28 23.76 67.15
C LEU A 315 18.63 24.57 66.03
N GLU A 316 19.46 25.01 65.09
CA GLU A 316 19.02 25.63 63.83
C GLU A 316 19.89 25.07 62.71
N THR A 317 19.28 24.63 61.61
CA THR A 317 20.02 24.04 60.47
C THR A 317 20.80 25.08 59.69
N HIS A 318 20.31 26.32 59.64
CA HIS A 318 20.95 27.45 58.96
C HIS A 318 21.26 28.59 59.94
N SER A 319 22.46 28.58 60.54
CA SER A 319 22.96 29.72 61.32
C SER A 319 24.24 30.32 60.72
N ARG A 320 24.24 31.64 60.48
CA ARG A 320 25.39 32.38 59.91
C ARG A 320 26.56 32.51 60.90
N THR A 321 26.25 32.46 62.18
CA THR A 321 27.20 32.58 63.29
C THR A 321 26.87 31.53 64.33
N ARG A 322 27.87 31.10 65.11
CA ARG A 322 27.65 30.15 66.21
C ARG A 322 26.52 30.67 67.10
N PRO A 323 25.43 29.90 67.28
CA PRO A 323 24.33 30.37 68.12
C PRO A 323 24.80 30.59 69.56
N VAL A 324 24.25 31.62 70.21
CA VAL A 324 24.66 32.03 71.57
C VAL A 324 24.43 30.90 72.61
N TYR A 325 23.51 29.98 72.33
CA TYR A 325 23.23 28.80 73.17
C TYR A 325 24.22 27.64 72.99
N CYS A 326 25.03 27.64 71.92
CA CYS A 326 26.03 26.59 71.66
C CYS A 326 27.34 26.88 72.40
N ARG A 327 27.60 26.15 73.49
CA ARG A 327 28.78 26.35 74.35
C ARG A 327 30.02 25.56 73.91
N ASP A 328 29.85 24.51 73.11
CA ASP A 328 30.95 23.67 72.61
C ASP A 328 31.64 24.33 71.41
N GLN A 329 32.83 24.90 71.61
CA GLN A 329 33.61 25.61 70.58
C GLN A 329 34.10 24.72 69.42
N GLU A 330 34.07 23.40 69.54
CA GLU A 330 34.44 22.47 68.47
C GLU A 330 33.22 21.98 67.65
N CYS A 331 32.00 22.25 68.13
CA CYS A 331 30.78 21.93 67.40
C CYS A 331 30.57 22.87 66.20
N HIS A 332 30.34 22.27 65.02
CA HIS A 332 30.04 22.96 63.76
C HIS A 332 28.65 22.59 63.18
N ALA A 333 27.85 21.85 63.94
CA ALA A 333 26.60 21.23 63.47
C ALA A 333 25.56 22.24 62.93
N CYS A 334 25.49 23.44 63.50
CA CYS A 334 24.52 24.50 63.12
C CYS A 334 25.08 25.55 62.13
N LEU A 335 26.38 25.50 61.80
CA LEU A 335 27.03 26.50 60.95
C LEU A 335 26.83 26.17 59.46
N ILE A 336 26.43 27.14 58.65
CA ILE A 336 26.25 26.98 57.20
C ILE A 336 27.63 26.82 56.53
N ASP A 337 27.76 25.91 55.56
CA ASP A 337 28.89 25.91 54.63
C ASP A 337 28.90 27.20 53.78
N PRO A 338 30.05 27.71 53.31
CA PRO A 338 30.20 29.06 52.75
C PRO A 338 29.65 29.20 51.32
N GLN A 339 28.33 28.98 51.14
CA GLN A 339 27.56 29.46 50.01
C GLN A 339 26.36 30.29 50.51
N PRO A 340 26.22 31.57 50.11
CA PRO A 340 25.19 32.44 50.67
C PRO A 340 23.82 32.10 50.08
N LEU A 341 22.92 31.56 50.90
CA LEU A 341 21.48 31.66 50.69
C LEU A 341 20.98 32.99 51.28
N GLU A 342 20.42 33.85 50.43
CA GLU A 342 19.69 35.05 50.84
C GLU A 342 18.32 34.64 51.40
N ILE A 343 18.22 34.54 52.73
CA ILE A 343 16.93 34.40 53.41
C ILE A 343 16.35 35.81 53.53
N MET A 344 15.59 36.24 52.52
CA MET A 344 14.75 37.43 52.60
C MET A 344 13.47 37.05 53.35
N ALA A 345 13.16 37.76 54.44
CA ALA A 345 11.82 37.79 55.02
C ALA A 345 10.88 38.46 54.01
N SER A 346 10.37 37.68 53.07
CA SER A 346 9.41 38.07 52.05
C SER A 346 8.08 37.38 52.35
N ASP A 347 6.96 37.98 51.93
CA ASP A 347 5.57 37.46 52.01
C ASP A 347 5.34 36.08 51.30
N GLN A 348 6.42 35.40 50.89
CA GLN A 348 6.44 34.18 50.08
C GLN A 348 6.90 32.93 50.86
N VAL A 349 7.11 33.02 52.17
CA VAL A 349 7.55 31.88 53.02
C VAL A 349 6.50 31.58 54.08
N GLN A 350 6.12 30.31 54.22
CA GLN A 350 5.24 29.83 55.27
C GLN A 350 6.05 29.05 56.32
N CYS A 351 5.53 29.01 57.55
CA CYS A 351 6.13 28.28 58.66
C CYS A 351 5.16 27.23 59.19
N LEU A 352 5.59 25.96 59.22
CA LEU A 352 4.89 24.87 59.87
C LEU A 352 5.46 24.71 61.28
N LEU A 353 4.59 24.79 62.29
CA LEU A 353 4.92 24.55 63.69
C LEU A 353 4.44 23.15 64.07
N LEU A 354 5.36 22.29 64.48
CA LEU A 354 5.06 20.95 64.98
C LEU A 354 5.44 20.86 66.46
N PRO A 355 4.51 20.45 67.34
CA PRO A 355 4.83 20.27 68.75
C PRO A 355 5.75 19.06 68.92
N ILE A 356 6.71 19.19 69.83
CA ILE A 356 7.56 18.11 70.29
C ILE A 356 7.04 17.72 71.67
N SER A 357 6.24 16.66 71.73
CA SER A 357 5.55 16.23 72.95
C SER A 357 5.58 14.72 73.13
N VAL A 358 5.69 14.27 74.38
CA VAL A 358 5.55 12.86 74.75
C VAL A 358 4.42 12.74 75.78
N GLY A 359 3.31 12.10 75.40
CA GLY A 359 2.08 12.12 76.21
C GLY A 359 1.54 13.54 76.35
N ASP A 360 1.24 13.97 77.58
CA ASP A 360 0.77 15.33 77.88
C ASP A 360 1.92 16.35 78.09
N ALA A 361 3.18 15.91 78.02
CA ALA A 361 4.33 16.77 78.26
C ALA A 361 4.80 17.45 76.95
N MET A 362 4.68 18.78 76.88
CA MET A 362 5.20 19.59 75.78
C MET A 362 6.67 19.94 76.03
N LEU A 363 7.56 19.29 75.28
CA LEU A 363 9.01 19.40 75.42
C LEU A 363 9.59 20.53 74.57
N GLY A 364 8.88 20.97 73.53
CA GLY A 364 9.36 22.01 72.63
C GLY A 364 8.55 22.16 71.35
N THR A 365 9.10 22.91 70.39
CA THR A 365 8.53 23.17 69.07
C THR A 365 9.56 22.95 67.97
N LEU A 366 9.13 22.35 66.87
CA LEU A 366 9.88 22.27 65.62
C LEU A 366 9.28 23.26 64.62
N GLU A 367 10.05 24.28 64.24
CA GLU A 367 9.69 25.27 63.23
C GLU A 367 10.32 24.88 61.89
N ILE A 368 9.52 24.76 60.84
CA ILE A 368 9.97 24.38 59.50
C ILE A 368 9.47 25.41 58.50
N TRP A 369 10.39 26.09 57.84
CA TRP A 369 10.06 27.09 56.81
C TRP A 369 10.04 26.45 55.43
N TYR A 370 9.09 26.88 54.60
CA TYR A 370 8.92 26.36 53.24
C TYR A 370 8.32 27.43 52.31
N PRO A 371 8.60 27.39 50.99
CA PRO A 371 8.05 28.35 50.04
C PRO A 371 6.51 28.22 49.96
N GLN A 372 5.79 29.29 49.59
CA GLN A 372 4.32 29.42 49.59
C GLN A 372 3.52 28.31 48.83
N LYS A 373 4.18 27.35 48.19
CA LYS A 373 3.58 26.17 47.59
C LYS A 373 3.02 25.27 48.69
N GLN A 374 1.80 24.78 48.51
CA GLN A 374 1.14 23.90 49.48
C GLN A 374 1.98 22.63 49.73
N LEU A 375 2.33 22.38 51.00
CA LEU A 375 3.08 21.20 51.41
C LEU A 375 2.22 19.95 51.17
N ALA A 376 2.78 18.91 50.55
CA ALA A 376 2.04 17.67 50.33
C ALA A 376 1.69 16.97 51.65
N ASP A 377 0.51 16.34 51.72
CA ASP A 377 0.06 15.63 52.94
C ASP A 377 0.99 14.49 53.38
N SER A 378 1.72 13.89 52.43
CA SER A 378 2.77 12.91 52.72
C SER A 378 3.97 13.55 53.43
N THR A 379 4.44 14.70 52.92
CA THR A 379 5.50 15.49 53.53
C THR A 379 5.11 15.95 54.93
N ARG A 380 3.89 16.47 55.11
CA ARG A 380 3.40 16.89 56.44
C ARG A 380 3.41 15.73 57.43
N ARG A 381 2.88 14.56 57.04
CA ARG A 381 2.89 13.35 57.88
C ARG A 381 4.30 12.92 58.24
N LEU A 382 5.23 12.97 57.29
CA LEU A 382 6.63 12.59 57.51
C LEU A 382 7.32 13.55 58.50
N LEU A 383 7.07 14.86 58.39
CA LEU A 383 7.56 15.85 59.36
C LEU A 383 6.95 15.67 60.75
N THR A 384 5.65 15.30 60.84
CA THR A 384 5.00 14.97 62.11
C THR A 384 5.65 13.75 62.77
N VAL A 385 5.89 12.67 62.01
CA VAL A 385 6.59 11.48 62.53
C VAL A 385 7.99 11.84 63.02
N LEU A 386 8.71 12.70 62.29
CA LEU A 386 10.02 13.18 62.73
C LEU A 386 9.94 13.96 64.06
N ALA A 387 8.95 14.84 64.21
CA ALA A 387 8.74 15.58 65.45
C ALA A 387 8.49 14.61 66.63
N ASP A 388 7.73 13.53 66.41
CA ASP A 388 7.49 12.49 67.42
C ASP A 388 8.79 11.71 67.78
N GLN A 389 9.62 11.39 66.77
CA GLN A 389 10.93 10.75 67.00
C GLN A 389 11.88 11.65 67.78
N LEU A 390 11.92 12.95 67.44
CA LEU A 390 12.69 13.95 68.19
C LEU A 390 12.16 14.12 69.61
N ALA A 391 10.85 14.12 69.81
CA ALA A 391 10.23 14.20 71.14
C ALA A 391 10.64 13.03 72.03
N THR A 392 10.61 11.82 71.46
CA THR A 392 11.03 10.60 72.17
C THR A 392 12.53 10.64 72.50
N ALA A 393 13.38 11.08 71.56
CA ALA A 393 14.82 11.19 71.78
C ALA A 393 15.15 12.23 72.87
N VAL A 394 14.55 13.41 72.80
CA VAL A 394 14.69 14.49 73.80
C VAL A 394 14.22 14.01 75.18
N TYR A 395 13.07 13.34 75.24
CA TYR A 395 12.53 12.80 76.49
C TYR A 395 13.47 11.78 77.14
N LEU A 396 13.99 10.84 76.34
CA LEU A 396 14.95 9.83 76.81
C LEU A 396 16.24 10.48 77.30
N GLN A 397 16.78 11.45 76.57
CA GLN A 397 17.99 12.15 76.96
C GLN A 397 17.80 12.91 78.28
N ARG A 398 16.70 13.65 78.46
CA ARG A 398 16.38 14.30 79.74
C ARG A 398 16.31 13.32 80.90
N ARG A 399 15.68 12.16 80.70
CA ARG A 399 15.62 11.12 81.75
C ARG A 399 16.99 10.56 82.11
N ILE A 400 17.88 10.40 81.13
CA ILE A 400 19.25 9.94 81.39
C ILE A 400 20.02 11.01 82.17
N GLU A 401 19.90 12.28 81.79
CA GLU A 401 20.54 13.42 82.49
C GLU A 401 20.01 13.56 83.93
N GLU A 402 18.71 13.43 84.16
CA GLU A 402 18.10 13.41 85.50
C GLU A 402 18.60 12.24 86.35
N GLN A 403 18.81 11.05 85.77
CA GLN A 403 19.34 9.89 86.49
C GLN A 403 20.85 9.99 86.78
N GLN A 404 21.60 10.78 86.01
CA GLN A 404 23.03 11.01 86.22
C GLN A 404 23.32 12.18 87.19
N GLN A 405 22.32 13.01 87.49
CA GLN A 405 22.41 14.13 88.45
C GLN A 405 21.98 13.77 89.89
N VAL A 406 21.66 12.49 90.15
CA VAL A 406 21.46 11.91 91.49
C VAL A 406 22.72 11.18 91.91
#